data_AF-A0A7W1HU29-F1
#
_entry.id   AF-A0A7W1HU29-F1
#
_cell.length_a   1.000
_cell.length_b   1.000
_cell.length_c   1.000
_cell.angle_alpha   90.00
_cell.angle_beta   90.00
_cell.angle_gamma   90.00
#
_symmetry.space_group_name_H-M   'P 1'
#
loop_
_entity.id
_entity.type
_entity.pdbx_description
1 polymer ?
#
loop_
_entity_poly.entity_id
_entity_poly.type
_entity_poly.pdbx_seq_one_letter_code
_entity_poly.pdbx_strand_id
1 'polypeptide(L)'
;MTALAVEKNLTEKREKRAKSIAAMGLVRREADKFHVSTPSLRGRQTSYEVWRNREGKIRCNCLEFEEAAVSDSGFRCEHILAVKFALVAKNTESATKQPVKVETQVEVKPTQVVKEDKNASESRQSKRGEQKSDKAQEKVLATGQADMKEFVEPNHLANTQGDKKMKQENLQEMPFVTAEEETPNNVLNFTSTLKELRKNVDPELVRQREGWRDRNGNIQMVDYVEWHTVADILDETAPNWSHEVKDMRQIGDIFTVTVAITIDGITREGIGTGLAGSEMGIKKAEHDALKRAAVKFGIARDLYKKESDTIEREGAVPPNNDGFPANPIAKSLSDLVTAKQLGMIRALSREIGIDADEECQNVMECKTDELSKRAASSFIQHLQDMQKQQNVEVQTPMRRAG
;
A
#
# COMPACT_ATOMS: atom_id res chain seq x y z
N MET A 1 1.08 -9.36 27.74
CA MET A 1 2.24 -8.47 27.97
C MET A 1 1.79 -7.33 28.87
N THR A 2 2.58 -6.94 29.87
CA THR A 2 2.24 -5.83 30.78
C THR A 2 2.40 -4.47 30.08
N ALA A 3 1.66 -3.44 30.49
CA ALA A 3 1.74 -2.09 29.89
C ALA A 3 3.17 -1.54 29.83
N LEU A 4 3.97 -1.81 30.87
CA LEU A 4 5.39 -1.45 30.94
C LEU A 4 6.24 -2.11 29.86
N ALA A 5 5.93 -3.36 29.46
CA ALA A 5 6.65 -4.04 28.40
C ALA A 5 6.37 -3.42 27.03
N VAL A 6 5.16 -2.92 26.81
CA VAL A 6 4.76 -2.23 25.58
C VAL A 6 5.48 -0.88 25.46
N GLU A 7 5.48 -0.08 26.53
CA GLU A 7 6.17 1.23 26.57
C GLU A 7 7.69 1.09 26.35
N LYS A 8 8.30 0.08 26.96
CA LYS A 8 9.72 -0.22 26.75
C LYS A 8 10.00 -0.58 25.28
N ASN A 9 9.17 -1.42 24.67
CA ASN A 9 9.31 -1.80 23.26
C ASN A 9 9.18 -0.60 22.31
N LEU A 10 8.22 0.30 22.58
CA LEU A 10 8.04 1.53 21.80
C LEU A 10 9.25 2.47 21.92
N THR A 11 9.79 2.62 23.12
CA THR A 11 10.98 3.45 23.37
C THR A 11 12.21 2.90 22.67
N GLU A 12 12.45 1.59 22.74
CA GLU A 12 13.56 0.93 22.04
C GLU A 12 13.43 1.04 20.52
N LYS A 13 12.22 0.87 19.98
CA LYS A 13 11.96 1.06 18.54
C LYS A 13 12.24 2.49 18.10
N ARG A 14 11.79 3.49 18.88
CA ARG A 14 12.03 4.91 18.62
C ARG A 14 13.52 5.23 18.61
N GLU A 15 14.28 4.70 19.57
CA GLU A 15 15.72 4.90 19.65
C GLU A 15 16.47 4.26 18.46
N LYS A 16 16.08 3.04 18.05
CA LYS A 16 16.64 2.37 16.87
C LYS A 16 16.40 3.17 15.59
N ARG A 17 15.19 3.70 15.38
CA ARG A 17 14.87 4.56 14.23
C ARG A 17 15.70 5.84 14.24
N ALA A 18 15.80 6.50 15.39
CA ALA A 18 16.62 7.70 15.56
C ALA A 18 18.10 7.48 15.22
N LYS A 19 18.68 6.35 15.65
CA LYS A 19 20.07 5.96 15.30
C LYS A 19 20.23 5.77 13.79
N SER A 20 19.27 5.12 13.14
CA SER A 20 19.27 4.91 11.69
C SER A 20 19.24 6.26 10.94
N ILE A 21 18.32 7.17 11.31
CA ILE A 21 18.22 8.51 10.71
C ILE A 21 19.54 9.28 10.81
N ALA A 22 20.17 9.25 11.99
CA ALA A 22 21.46 9.90 12.20
C ALA A 22 22.58 9.26 11.36
N ALA A 23 22.65 7.93 11.31
CA ALA A 23 23.65 7.18 10.54
C ALA A 23 23.51 7.39 9.01
N MET A 24 22.30 7.62 8.51
CA MET A 24 22.04 7.94 7.10
C MET A 24 22.38 9.40 6.74
N GLY A 25 22.85 10.22 7.69
CA GLY A 25 23.19 11.63 7.41
C GLY A 25 21.96 12.50 7.12
N LEU A 26 20.77 12.10 7.58
CA LEU A 26 19.52 12.81 7.32
C LEU A 26 19.25 13.95 8.33
N VAL A 27 20.26 14.36 9.09
CA VAL A 27 20.20 15.48 10.03
C VAL A 27 21.08 16.61 9.53
N ARG A 28 20.46 17.72 9.12
CA ARG A 28 21.15 18.94 8.67
C ARG A 28 20.97 20.03 9.70
N ARG A 29 22.00 20.85 9.91
CA ARG A 29 21.93 22.02 10.78
C ARG A 29 21.74 23.27 9.93
N GLU A 30 20.74 24.06 10.24
CA GLU A 30 20.43 25.33 9.59
C GLU A 30 20.28 26.40 10.67
N ALA A 31 21.32 27.22 10.86
CA ALA A 31 21.41 28.19 11.95
C ALA A 31 21.16 27.56 13.34
N ASP A 32 20.08 27.96 14.00
CA ASP A 32 19.68 27.53 15.36
C ASP A 32 18.69 26.37 15.37
N LYS A 33 18.34 25.84 14.19
CA LYS A 33 17.46 24.67 14.03
C LYS A 33 18.16 23.52 13.33
N PHE A 34 17.63 22.33 13.54
CA PHE A 34 18.02 21.12 12.84
C PHE A 34 16.86 20.66 11.98
N HIS A 35 17.16 20.29 10.75
CA HIS A 35 16.22 19.70 9.82
C HIS A 35 16.50 18.19 9.75
N VAL A 36 15.48 17.38 10.05
CA VAL A 36 15.57 15.92 10.13
C VAL A 36 14.65 15.33 9.08
N SER A 37 15.19 14.61 8.11
CA SER A 37 14.42 13.92 7.07
C SER A 37 14.19 12.45 7.44
N THR A 38 12.98 11.95 7.27
CA THR A 38 12.66 10.52 7.48
C THR A 38 12.52 9.80 6.15
N PRO A 39 13.14 8.62 5.97
CA PRO A 39 13.00 7.84 4.76
C PRO A 39 11.57 7.29 4.65
N SER A 40 10.91 7.55 3.52
CA SER A 40 9.60 6.98 3.20
C SER A 40 9.73 5.92 2.12
N LEU A 41 8.99 4.83 2.26
CA LEU A 41 8.95 3.73 1.29
C LEU A 41 8.44 4.17 -0.10
N ARG A 42 7.73 5.30 -0.19
CA ARG A 42 7.16 5.82 -1.45
C ARG A 42 7.99 6.95 -2.08
N GLY A 43 9.24 7.13 -1.66
CA GLY A 43 10.14 8.16 -2.21
C GLY A 43 9.82 9.60 -1.78
N ARG A 44 8.68 9.87 -1.12
CA ARG A 44 8.39 11.18 -0.53
C ARG A 44 9.06 11.30 0.83
N GLN A 45 10.21 11.97 0.89
CA GLN A 45 10.83 12.31 2.17
C GLN A 45 9.98 13.38 2.87
N THR A 46 9.55 13.08 4.09
CA THR A 46 9.01 14.08 5.02
C THR A 46 10.15 14.62 5.86
N SER A 47 10.07 15.90 6.22
CA SER A 47 11.06 16.52 7.07
C SER A 47 10.45 17.29 8.21
N TYR A 48 11.20 17.31 9.30
CA TYR A 48 10.80 17.89 10.57
C TYR A 48 11.89 18.82 11.08
N GLU A 49 11.49 19.86 11.79
CA GLU A 49 12.39 20.82 12.40
C GLU A 49 12.52 20.49 13.89
N VAL A 50 13.75 20.55 14.41
CA VAL A 50 14.08 20.43 15.83
C VAL A 50 14.84 21.67 16.24
N TRP A 51 14.32 22.41 17.21
CA TRP A 51 14.89 23.69 17.65
C TRP A 51 14.77 23.86 19.17
N ARG A 52 15.41 24.89 19.71
CA ARG A 52 15.17 25.34 21.10
C ARG A 52 14.24 26.54 21.08
N ASN A 53 13.20 26.53 21.91
CA ASN A 53 12.34 27.70 22.08
C ASN A 53 13.06 28.81 22.89
N ARG A 54 12.38 29.93 23.10
CA ARG A 54 12.89 31.07 23.90
C ARG A 54 13.21 30.70 25.36
N GLU A 55 12.58 29.66 25.90
CA GLU A 55 12.84 29.12 27.24
C GLU A 55 14.03 28.12 27.27
N GLY A 56 14.68 27.88 26.12
CA GLY A 56 15.77 26.90 26.00
C GLY A 56 15.32 25.43 25.92
N LYS A 57 14.01 25.15 25.98
CA LYS A 57 13.43 23.81 25.84
C LYS A 57 13.47 23.34 24.40
N ILE A 58 13.82 22.07 24.19
CA ILE A 58 13.88 21.45 22.87
C ILE A 58 12.45 21.18 22.37
N ARG A 59 12.16 21.54 21.13
CA ARG A 59 10.87 21.35 20.46
C ARG A 59 11.07 20.65 19.11
N CYS A 60 10.03 19.97 18.66
CA CYS A 60 9.95 19.34 17.34
C CYS A 60 8.54 19.57 16.77
N ASN A 61 8.41 19.79 15.46
CA ASN A 61 7.12 20.00 14.78
C ASN A 61 6.46 18.69 14.27
N CYS A 62 6.88 17.53 14.79
CA CYS A 62 6.24 16.27 14.41
C CYS A 62 5.04 16.00 15.32
N LEU A 63 3.97 15.45 14.74
CA LEU A 63 2.71 15.18 15.45
C LEU A 63 2.92 14.37 16.75
N GLU A 64 3.76 13.34 16.73
CA GLU A 64 4.06 12.51 17.92
C GLU A 64 4.60 13.35 19.09
N PHE A 65 5.40 14.39 18.81
CA PHE A 65 5.92 15.27 19.85
C PHE A 65 4.86 16.24 20.35
N GLU A 66 4.05 16.80 19.46
CA GLU A 66 2.98 17.73 19.82
C GLU A 66 1.93 17.06 20.73
N GLU A 67 1.57 15.81 20.45
CA GLU A 67 0.63 15.04 21.26
C GLU A 67 1.24 14.62 22.60
N ALA A 68 2.45 14.06 22.60
CA ALA A 68 3.04 13.48 23.82
C ALA A 68 3.63 14.53 24.78
N ALA A 69 4.11 15.67 24.26
CA ALA A 69 4.74 16.70 25.10
C ALA A 69 3.75 17.42 26.04
N VAL A 70 2.44 17.27 25.81
CA VAL A 70 1.39 17.78 26.72
C VAL A 70 1.36 16.96 28.01
N SER A 71 1.50 15.63 27.88
CA SER A 71 1.41 14.70 29.01
C SER A 71 2.77 14.43 29.67
N ASP A 72 3.85 14.43 28.88
CA ASP A 72 5.21 14.16 29.35
C ASP A 72 6.18 15.23 28.85
N SER A 73 6.54 16.15 29.74
CA SER A 73 7.53 17.21 29.47
C SER A 73 8.94 16.67 29.14
N GLY A 74 9.24 15.42 29.52
CA GLY A 74 10.49 14.73 29.23
C GLY A 74 10.49 13.99 27.89
N PHE A 75 9.36 13.97 27.17
CA PHE A 75 9.21 13.22 25.94
C PHE A 75 10.19 13.66 24.86
N ARG A 76 10.80 12.68 24.18
CA ARG A 76 11.69 12.90 23.04
C ARG A 76 11.25 12.00 21.89
N CYS A 77 10.74 12.61 20.82
CA CYS A 77 10.46 11.91 19.58
C CYS A 77 11.76 11.43 18.91
N GLU A 78 11.63 10.57 17.90
CA GLU A 78 12.77 10.05 17.15
C GLU A 78 13.63 11.13 16.48
N HIS A 79 13.04 12.26 16.06
CA HIS A 79 13.76 13.37 15.45
C HIS A 79 14.70 14.07 16.45
N ILE A 80 14.24 14.31 17.68
CA ILE A 80 15.07 14.89 18.75
C ILE A 80 16.23 13.95 19.11
N LEU A 81 15.95 12.65 19.19
CA LEU A 81 16.97 11.64 19.43
C LEU A 81 17.98 11.54 18.27
N ALA A 82 17.52 11.66 17.02
CA ALA A 82 18.40 11.65 15.84
C ALA A 82 19.38 12.83 15.86
N VAL A 83 18.93 14.03 16.23
CA VAL A 83 19.81 15.21 16.42
C VAL A 83 20.83 14.94 17.52
N LYS A 84 20.42 14.35 18.65
CA LYS A 84 21.33 13.96 19.73
C LYS A 84 22.42 13.01 19.22
N PHE A 85 22.05 11.95 18.50
CA PHE A 85 23.02 10.98 17.97
C PHE A 85 23.95 11.58 16.90
N ALA A 86 23.43 12.43 16.02
CA ALA A 86 24.23 13.10 15.00
C ALA A 86 25.27 14.05 15.62
N LEU A 87 24.93 14.77 16.70
CA LEU A 87 25.87 15.64 17.41
C LEU A 87 26.96 14.84 18.14
N VAL A 88 26.60 13.71 18.76
CA VAL A 88 27.57 12.81 19.41
C VAL A 88 28.56 12.27 18.37
N ALA A 89 28.08 11.81 17.21
CA ALA A 89 28.92 11.29 16.14
C ALA A 89 29.92 12.33 15.60
N LYS A 90 29.47 13.57 15.37
CA LYS A 90 30.34 14.67 14.91
C LYS A 90 31.43 15.01 15.93
N ASN A 91 31.10 15.02 17.22
CA ASN A 91 32.09 15.28 18.27
C ASN A 91 33.15 14.16 18.33
N THR A 92 32.74 12.90 18.17
CA THR A 92 33.67 11.76 18.16
C THR A 92 34.60 11.74 16.94
N GLU A 93 34.11 12.13 15.75
CA GLU A 93 34.96 12.18 14.54
C GLU A 93 36.05 13.25 14.61
N SER A 94 35.76 14.39 15.26
CA SER A 94 36.73 15.48 15.41
C SER A 94 37.89 15.15 16.36
N ALA A 95 37.66 14.26 17.33
CA ALA A 95 38.69 13.82 18.27
C ALA A 95 39.71 12.86 17.63
N THR A 96 39.29 12.02 16.67
CA THR A 96 40.15 10.99 16.06
C THR A 96 41.04 11.54 14.93
N LYS A 97 40.86 12.79 14.51
CA LYS A 97 41.64 13.42 13.43
C LYS A 97 42.76 14.36 13.90
N GLN A 98 43.09 14.41 15.19
CA GLN A 98 44.33 15.07 15.60
C GLN A 98 45.52 14.18 15.24
N PRO A 99 46.44 14.62 14.35
CA PRO A 99 47.61 13.84 14.01
C PRO A 99 48.53 13.79 15.24
N VAL A 100 48.69 12.59 15.79
CA VAL A 100 49.78 12.28 16.72
C VAL A 100 51.07 12.46 15.93
N LYS A 101 51.78 13.59 16.16
CA LYS A 101 53.15 13.77 15.67
C LYS A 101 54.04 12.74 16.37
N VAL A 102 54.25 11.60 15.72
CA VAL A 102 55.34 10.69 16.04
C VAL A 102 56.53 11.18 15.22
N GLU A 103 57.48 11.83 15.89
CA GLU A 103 58.80 12.11 15.32
C GLU A 103 59.54 10.77 15.19
N THR A 104 59.72 10.31 13.96
CA THR A 104 60.69 9.26 13.65
C THR A 104 61.48 9.72 12.44
N GLN A 105 62.74 10.06 12.70
CA GLN A 105 63.73 10.39 11.68
C GLN A 105 64.10 9.09 10.94
N VAL A 106 63.82 9.03 9.62
CA VAL A 106 64.41 8.02 8.74
C VAL A 106 64.90 8.69 7.46
N GLU A 107 66.17 8.43 7.20
CA GLU A 107 67.05 8.88 6.13
C GLU A 107 66.65 8.30 4.76
N VAL A 108 66.66 9.14 3.72
CA VAL A 108 66.29 8.80 2.34
C VAL A 108 67.51 8.38 1.52
N LYS A 109 67.41 7.26 0.80
CA LYS A 109 68.21 6.97 -0.41
C LYS A 109 67.28 6.66 -1.60
N PRO A 110 67.58 7.13 -2.83
CA PRO A 110 66.73 6.90 -4.00
C PRO A 110 67.29 5.81 -4.92
N THR A 111 66.42 4.95 -5.48
CA THR A 111 66.75 4.13 -6.65
C THR A 111 65.55 3.86 -7.57
N GLN A 112 65.67 4.41 -8.78
CA GLN A 112 65.32 3.95 -10.14
C GLN A 112 64.06 3.12 -10.48
N VAL A 113 63.23 3.76 -11.32
CA VAL A 113 62.66 3.36 -12.64
C VAL A 113 62.92 1.94 -13.16
N VAL A 114 61.83 1.21 -13.47
CA VAL A 114 61.74 0.30 -14.64
C VAL A 114 60.32 0.39 -15.23
N LYS A 115 60.24 0.54 -16.56
CA LYS A 115 59.05 0.47 -17.40
C LYS A 115 58.79 -0.98 -17.81
N GLU A 116 57.55 -1.38 -18.01
CA GLU A 116 57.23 -2.45 -18.98
C GLU A 116 55.80 -2.36 -19.52
N ASP A 117 55.65 -2.99 -20.68
CA ASP A 117 54.79 -2.66 -21.82
C ASP A 117 53.58 -3.61 -21.96
N LYS A 118 52.58 -3.14 -22.74
CA LYS A 118 51.71 -3.91 -23.67
C LYS A 118 50.79 -5.03 -23.14
N ASN A 119 49.49 -4.92 -23.44
CA ASN A 119 48.90 -5.71 -24.54
C ASN A 119 47.48 -5.29 -24.94
N ALA A 120 47.23 -5.46 -26.23
CA ALA A 120 45.99 -5.19 -26.96
C ALA A 120 45.13 -6.47 -27.10
N SER A 121 43.81 -6.32 -27.19
CA SER A 121 42.86 -7.08 -28.05
C SER A 121 41.44 -6.54 -27.77
N GLU A 122 40.40 -6.68 -28.58
CA GLU A 122 40.18 -6.86 -30.02
C GLU A 122 38.69 -6.52 -30.20
N SER A 123 38.36 -5.81 -31.28
CA SER A 123 37.00 -5.45 -31.66
C SER A 123 36.24 -6.63 -32.26
N ARG A 124 34.99 -6.86 -31.85
CA ARG A 124 34.03 -7.64 -32.64
C ARG A 124 32.80 -6.81 -33.01
N GLN A 125 32.69 -6.56 -34.31
CA GLN A 125 31.54 -5.99 -34.99
C GLN A 125 30.37 -6.99 -35.01
N SER A 126 29.16 -6.52 -34.67
CA SER A 126 27.91 -7.27 -34.82
C SER A 126 27.11 -6.69 -35.99
N LYS A 127 26.81 -7.54 -36.99
CA LYS A 127 25.92 -7.22 -38.12
C LYS A 127 24.47 -7.46 -37.69
N ARG A 128 23.66 -6.40 -37.67
CA ARG A 128 22.23 -6.42 -37.40
C ARG A 128 21.48 -6.51 -38.74
N GLY A 129 20.82 -7.63 -38.99
CA GLY A 129 19.93 -7.83 -40.13
C GLY A 129 18.57 -7.16 -39.89
N GLU A 130 18.10 -6.43 -40.89
CA GLU A 130 16.74 -5.90 -41.01
C GLU A 130 15.77 -7.05 -41.37
N GLN A 131 14.61 -7.09 -40.71
CA GLN A 131 13.46 -7.86 -41.19
C GLN A 131 12.27 -6.94 -41.40
N LYS A 132 11.76 -6.98 -42.64
CA LYS A 132 10.55 -6.36 -43.16
C LYS A 132 9.31 -6.97 -42.51
N SER A 133 8.36 -6.13 -42.15
CA SER A 133 6.99 -6.51 -41.80
C SER A 133 6.10 -6.43 -43.05
N ASP A 134 5.56 -7.56 -43.48
CA ASP A 134 4.52 -7.63 -44.51
C ASP A 134 3.13 -7.46 -43.89
N LYS A 135 2.32 -6.63 -44.56
CA LYS A 135 0.89 -6.44 -44.32
C LYS A 135 0.12 -7.61 -44.94
N ALA A 136 -0.88 -8.13 -44.24
CA ALA A 136 -1.97 -8.87 -44.85
C ALA A 136 -3.31 -8.29 -44.37
N GLN A 137 -4.06 -7.77 -45.35
CA GLN A 137 -5.50 -7.53 -45.25
C GLN A 137 -6.21 -8.85 -45.55
N GLU A 138 -7.28 -9.18 -44.82
CA GLU A 138 -8.34 -10.01 -45.37
C GLU A 138 -9.71 -9.58 -44.84
N LYS A 139 -10.70 -9.81 -45.70
CA LYS A 139 -11.99 -9.14 -45.83
C LYS A 139 -13.07 -10.22 -45.77
N VAL A 140 -14.24 -9.86 -45.24
CA VAL A 140 -15.59 -10.37 -45.60
C VAL A 140 -15.99 -11.76 -45.09
N LEU A 141 -17.05 -11.84 -44.27
CA LEU A 141 -18.34 -12.37 -44.72
C LEU A 141 -19.48 -12.01 -43.76
N ALA A 142 -20.61 -11.64 -44.36
CA ALA A 142 -21.88 -11.27 -43.76
C ALA A 142 -22.85 -12.46 -43.74
N THR A 143 -23.72 -12.57 -42.73
CA THR A 143 -25.14 -12.97 -42.89
C THR A 143 -25.92 -12.83 -41.58
N GLY A 144 -27.18 -12.38 -41.65
CA GLY A 144 -28.18 -12.61 -40.59
C GLY A 144 -29.07 -11.41 -40.22
N GLN A 145 -30.07 -11.11 -41.05
CA GLN A 145 -31.23 -10.25 -40.76
C GLN A 145 -32.38 -11.04 -40.09
N ALA A 146 -33.39 -10.27 -39.62
CA ALA A 146 -34.76 -10.62 -39.19
C ALA A 146 -34.92 -10.75 -37.65
N ASP A 147 -35.84 -10.11 -36.93
CA ASP A 147 -37.08 -9.40 -37.26
C ASP A 147 -37.36 -8.30 -36.21
N MET A 148 -37.76 -7.10 -36.67
CA MET A 148 -38.46 -6.10 -35.85
C MET A 148 -39.80 -5.78 -36.52
N LYS A 149 -40.89 -5.95 -35.78
CA LYS A 149 -42.23 -5.46 -36.13
C LYS A 149 -42.68 -4.41 -35.09
N GLU A 150 -42.45 -3.16 -35.48
CA GLU A 150 -43.46 -2.10 -35.65
C GLU A 150 -44.83 -2.24 -34.96
N PHE A 151 -45.22 -1.22 -34.17
CA PHE A 151 -46.53 -0.55 -34.24
C PHE A 151 -46.45 0.85 -33.56
N VAL A 152 -46.35 1.91 -34.39
CA VAL A 152 -47.29 3.05 -34.59
C VAL A 152 -48.01 3.62 -33.34
N GLU A 153 -48.22 4.92 -33.10
CA GLU A 153 -47.84 6.25 -33.65
C GLU A 153 -48.61 7.30 -32.76
N PRO A 154 -48.84 8.59 -33.12
CA PRO A 154 -48.32 9.73 -32.38
C PRO A 154 -49.42 10.64 -31.79
N ASN A 155 -49.03 11.73 -31.12
CA ASN A 155 -49.87 12.93 -31.15
C ASN A 155 -49.04 14.22 -31.28
N HIS A 156 -49.40 14.96 -32.32
CA HIS A 156 -48.90 16.25 -32.77
C HIS A 156 -49.64 17.40 -32.07
N LEU A 157 -49.09 18.61 -32.28
CA LEU A 157 -49.67 19.97 -32.20
C LEU A 157 -49.05 20.81 -31.06
N ALA A 158 -48.71 22.09 -31.21
CA ALA A 158 -48.50 22.98 -32.36
C ALA A 158 -47.87 24.28 -31.79
N ASN A 159 -47.10 24.99 -32.61
CA ASN A 159 -46.63 26.35 -32.38
C ASN A 159 -47.79 27.32 -32.07
N THR A 160 -47.52 28.40 -31.34
CA THR A 160 -47.83 29.76 -31.82
C THR A 160 -47.05 30.84 -31.07
N GLN A 161 -46.54 31.75 -31.88
CA GLN A 161 -45.85 32.99 -31.61
C GLN A 161 -46.90 34.09 -31.32
N GLY A 162 -46.61 35.04 -30.44
CA GLY A 162 -47.51 36.18 -30.19
C GLY A 162 -46.89 37.28 -29.33
N ASP A 163 -46.29 38.27 -29.99
CA ASP A 163 -45.97 39.59 -29.44
C ASP A 163 -47.24 40.32 -28.95
N LYS A 164 -47.16 41.01 -27.79
CA LYS A 164 -47.87 42.28 -27.52
C LYS A 164 -47.36 43.01 -26.26
N LYS A 165 -46.75 44.15 -26.55
CA LYS A 165 -46.65 45.45 -25.86
C LYS A 165 -47.59 45.74 -24.66
N MET A 166 -47.10 46.65 -23.79
CA MET A 166 -47.74 47.42 -22.69
C MET A 166 -47.81 46.68 -21.33
N LYS A 167 -47.49 47.28 -20.17
CA LYS A 167 -47.37 48.69 -19.75
C LYS A 167 -46.44 48.79 -18.54
N GLN A 168 -45.71 49.88 -18.51
CA GLN A 168 -44.92 50.42 -17.41
C GLN A 168 -45.88 51.08 -16.42
N GLU A 169 -45.90 50.65 -15.15
CA GLU A 169 -46.31 51.41 -13.97
C GLU A 169 -46.34 50.48 -12.75
N ASN A 170 -45.49 50.77 -11.76
CA ASN A 170 -45.80 50.90 -10.34
C ASN A 170 -44.64 50.39 -9.46
N LEU A 171 -43.71 51.31 -9.22
CA LEU A 171 -42.63 51.21 -8.25
C LEU A 171 -43.17 51.78 -6.94
N GLN A 172 -43.66 50.93 -6.04
CA GLN A 172 -43.94 51.32 -4.66
C GLN A 172 -43.79 50.11 -3.73
N GLU A 173 -42.75 50.23 -2.88
CA GLU A 173 -42.66 49.73 -1.51
C GLU A 173 -42.86 48.23 -1.28
N MET A 174 -41.77 47.47 -1.46
CA MET A 174 -41.57 46.19 -0.78
C MET A 174 -40.73 46.44 0.49
N PRO A 175 -41.19 46.03 1.69
CA PRO A 175 -40.40 46.15 2.90
C PRO A 175 -39.14 45.31 2.76
N PHE A 176 -38.02 45.92 3.13
CA PHE A 176 -36.71 45.29 3.32
C PHE A 176 -36.86 44.18 4.36
N VAL A 177 -37.18 42.97 3.90
CA VAL A 177 -37.01 41.74 4.66
C VAL A 177 -35.51 41.56 4.78
N THR A 178 -34.98 41.93 5.94
CA THR A 178 -33.67 41.48 6.39
C THR A 178 -33.61 39.99 6.17
N ALA A 179 -32.77 39.55 5.22
CA ALA A 179 -32.29 38.20 5.16
C ALA A 179 -31.47 37.96 6.44
N GLU A 180 -32.18 37.64 7.52
CA GLU A 180 -31.61 36.84 8.58
C GLU A 180 -31.20 35.54 7.90
N GLU A 181 -29.89 35.38 7.72
CA GLU A 181 -29.28 34.10 7.39
C GLU A 181 -29.80 33.07 8.39
N GLU A 182 -30.74 32.24 7.94
CA GLU A 182 -31.01 30.95 8.54
C GLU A 182 -29.72 30.13 8.44
N THR A 183 -28.79 30.31 9.39
CA THR A 183 -27.77 29.31 9.64
C THR A 183 -28.52 28.05 10.03
N PRO A 184 -28.53 26.99 9.20
CA PRO A 184 -29.45 25.89 9.41
C PRO A 184 -29.02 25.13 10.66
N ASN A 185 -30.00 24.74 11.46
CA ASN A 185 -29.91 23.79 12.59
C ASN A 185 -29.34 22.40 12.22
N ASN A 186 -28.70 22.24 11.05
CA ASN A 186 -28.15 21.00 10.51
C ASN A 186 -27.07 20.36 11.38
N VAL A 187 -26.30 21.15 12.13
CA VAL A 187 -25.20 20.60 12.95
C VAL A 187 -25.72 19.75 14.12
N LEU A 188 -26.87 20.11 14.70
CA LEU A 188 -27.50 19.32 15.76
C LEU A 188 -28.10 18.03 15.20
N ASN A 189 -28.69 18.07 14.00
CA ASN A 189 -29.31 16.92 13.37
C ASN A 189 -28.28 15.86 12.94
N PHE A 190 -27.16 16.28 12.36
CA PHE A 190 -26.11 15.34 11.95
C PHE A 190 -25.47 14.60 13.13
N THR A 191 -25.39 15.25 14.30
CA THR A 191 -24.83 14.60 15.51
C THR A 191 -25.72 13.46 16.01
N SER A 192 -27.05 13.61 15.93
CA SER A 192 -28.00 12.52 16.22
C SER A 192 -27.90 11.40 15.19
N THR A 193 -27.87 11.72 13.89
CA THR A 193 -27.70 10.74 12.81
C THR A 193 -26.43 9.92 13.00
N LEU A 194 -25.29 10.58 13.30
CA LEU A 194 -24.04 9.89 13.60
C LEU A 194 -24.09 9.02 14.85
N LYS A 195 -24.87 9.40 15.86
CA LYS A 195 -25.02 8.60 17.08
C LYS A 195 -25.78 7.31 16.78
N GLU A 196 -26.79 7.39 15.92
CA GLU A 196 -27.58 6.24 15.47
C GLU A 196 -26.73 5.30 14.59
N LEU A 197 -26.04 5.85 13.60
CA LEU A 197 -25.13 5.12 12.70
C LEU A 197 -23.96 4.43 13.41
N ARG A 198 -23.64 4.82 14.64
CA ARG A 198 -22.58 4.22 15.47
C ARG A 198 -23.07 3.07 16.35
N LYS A 199 -24.38 2.79 16.39
CA LYS A 199 -24.90 1.62 17.11
C LYS A 199 -24.31 0.34 16.49
N ASN A 200 -24.06 -0.65 17.34
CA ASN A 200 -23.57 -1.93 16.86
C ASN A 200 -24.62 -2.57 15.96
N VAL A 201 -24.15 -3.24 14.90
CA VAL A 201 -25.03 -3.98 14.01
C VAL A 201 -25.57 -5.21 14.73
N ASP A 202 -26.83 -5.56 14.46
CA ASP A 202 -27.44 -6.78 14.99
C ASP A 202 -26.57 -8.00 14.62
N PRO A 203 -26.14 -8.83 15.61
CA PRO A 203 -25.37 -10.04 15.35
C PRO A 203 -26.00 -10.99 14.31
N GLU A 204 -27.33 -10.99 14.12
CA GLU A 204 -28.00 -11.83 13.12
C GLU A 204 -27.68 -11.41 11.67
N LEU A 205 -27.35 -10.14 11.46
CA LEU A 205 -26.99 -9.58 10.17
C LEU A 205 -25.49 -9.72 9.87
N VAL A 206 -24.71 -10.17 10.84
CA VAL A 206 -23.28 -10.40 10.70
C VAL A 206 -23.06 -11.79 10.10
N ARG A 207 -22.33 -11.82 8.98
CA ARG A 207 -21.92 -13.05 8.30
C ARG A 207 -20.45 -13.33 8.58
N GLN A 208 -20.04 -14.57 8.42
CA GLN A 208 -18.64 -14.98 8.55
C GLN A 208 -18.12 -15.51 7.23
N ARG A 209 -16.86 -15.20 6.92
CA ARG A 209 -16.13 -15.76 5.78
C ARG A 209 -14.73 -16.15 6.19
N GLU A 210 -14.12 -17.03 5.42
CA GLU A 210 -12.69 -17.31 5.54
C GLU A 210 -11.91 -16.00 5.28
N GLY A 211 -11.15 -15.57 6.28
CA GLY A 211 -10.37 -14.34 6.21
C GLY A 211 -8.91 -14.62 5.87
N TRP A 212 -8.11 -14.82 6.91
CA TRP A 212 -6.67 -15.01 6.80
C TRP A 212 -6.24 -16.30 7.48
N ARG A 213 -5.04 -16.80 7.16
CA ARG A 213 -4.46 -17.97 7.82
C ARG A 213 -3.40 -17.53 8.82
N ASP A 214 -3.47 -18.08 10.03
CA ASP A 214 -2.46 -17.85 11.05
C ASP A 214 -1.13 -18.53 10.69
N ARG A 215 -0.08 -18.25 11.48
CA ARG A 215 1.24 -18.89 11.33
C ARG A 215 1.21 -20.40 11.49
N ASN A 216 0.17 -20.94 12.12
CA ASN A 216 0.00 -22.36 12.40
C ASN A 216 -0.83 -23.05 11.31
N GLY A 217 -1.29 -22.32 10.29
CA GLY A 217 -2.12 -22.82 9.19
C GLY A 217 -3.61 -22.84 9.47
N ASN A 218 -4.08 -22.34 10.63
CA ASN A 218 -5.51 -22.27 10.95
C ASN A 218 -6.18 -21.13 10.18
N ILE A 219 -7.37 -21.41 9.63
CA ILE A 219 -8.18 -20.41 8.93
C ILE A 219 -8.93 -19.58 9.99
N GLN A 220 -8.65 -18.27 10.03
CA GLN A 220 -9.38 -17.33 10.86
C GLN A 220 -10.61 -16.81 10.11
N MET A 221 -11.77 -16.96 10.76
CA MET A 221 -13.03 -16.45 10.25
C MET A 221 -13.13 -14.94 10.51
N VAL A 222 -13.53 -14.19 9.49
CA VAL A 222 -13.71 -12.74 9.56
C VAL A 222 -15.19 -12.43 9.48
N ASP A 223 -15.66 -11.70 10.49
CA ASP A 223 -17.01 -11.16 10.57
C ASP A 223 -17.16 -10.02 9.55
N TYR A 224 -18.25 -10.01 8.79
CA TYR A 224 -18.55 -8.97 7.81
C TYR A 224 -20.06 -8.74 7.68
N VAL A 225 -20.42 -7.58 7.16
CA VAL A 225 -21.81 -7.23 6.79
C VAL A 225 -21.93 -7.20 5.26
N GLU A 226 -23.07 -7.66 4.75
CA GLU A 226 -23.42 -7.59 3.34
C GLU A 226 -23.72 -6.14 2.92
N TRP A 227 -23.56 -5.85 1.63
CA TRP A 227 -23.67 -4.46 1.15
C TRP A 227 -25.10 -3.92 1.26
N HIS A 228 -26.11 -4.77 1.01
CA HIS A 228 -27.52 -4.37 1.10
C HIS A 228 -27.90 -4.00 2.54
N THR A 229 -27.43 -4.74 3.54
CA THR A 229 -27.66 -4.40 4.95
C THR A 229 -27.09 -3.03 5.31
N VAL A 230 -25.95 -2.66 4.73
CA VAL A 230 -25.39 -1.31 4.93
C VAL A 230 -26.27 -0.24 4.26
N ALA A 231 -26.84 -0.53 3.09
CA ALA A 231 -27.79 0.35 2.43
C ALA A 231 -29.10 0.48 3.23
N ASP A 232 -29.66 -0.62 3.73
CA ASP A 232 -30.87 -0.65 4.55
C ASP A 232 -30.70 0.21 5.82
N ILE A 233 -29.56 0.10 6.50
CA ILE A 233 -29.22 0.93 7.67
C ILE A 233 -29.17 2.41 7.27
N LEU A 234 -28.57 2.75 6.12
CA LEU A 234 -28.50 4.13 5.64
C LEU A 234 -29.88 4.68 5.27
N ASP A 235 -30.73 3.88 4.62
CA ASP A 235 -32.10 4.25 4.27
C ASP A 235 -32.96 4.50 5.52
N GLU A 236 -32.82 3.68 6.56
CA GLU A 236 -33.57 3.84 7.81
C GLU A 236 -33.09 5.03 8.64
N THR A 237 -31.78 5.21 8.77
CA THR A 237 -31.20 6.19 9.72
C THR A 237 -30.89 7.55 9.10
N ALA A 238 -30.66 7.61 7.80
CA ALA A 238 -30.20 8.79 7.07
C ALA A 238 -30.81 8.83 5.65
N PRO A 239 -32.15 8.96 5.50
CA PRO A 239 -32.84 8.80 4.22
C PRO A 239 -32.45 9.81 3.12
N ASN A 240 -31.72 10.86 3.48
CA ASN A 240 -31.17 11.84 2.54
C ASN A 240 -29.73 11.53 2.11
N TRP A 241 -29.23 10.32 2.40
CA TRP A 241 -27.91 9.91 1.96
C TRP A 241 -27.83 9.79 0.43
N SER A 242 -26.63 10.00 -0.12
CA SER A 242 -26.39 9.83 -1.55
C SER A 242 -25.12 9.03 -1.81
N HIS A 243 -25.14 8.23 -2.87
CA HIS A 243 -24.03 7.41 -3.35
C HIS A 243 -23.49 7.94 -4.68
N GLU A 244 -22.17 8.12 -4.78
CA GLU A 244 -21.51 8.53 -6.03
C GLU A 244 -20.20 7.75 -6.25
N VAL A 245 -20.04 7.15 -7.43
CA VAL A 245 -18.77 6.54 -7.84
C VAL A 245 -17.86 7.63 -8.40
N LYS A 246 -16.77 7.94 -7.68
CA LYS A 246 -15.83 9.03 -8.01
C LYS A 246 -14.77 8.62 -9.02
N ASP A 247 -14.27 7.40 -8.92
CA ASP A 247 -13.11 6.94 -9.70
C ASP A 247 -13.13 5.42 -9.85
N MET A 248 -12.80 4.94 -11.04
CA MET A 248 -12.63 3.51 -11.34
C MET A 248 -11.31 3.32 -12.08
N ARG A 249 -10.41 2.49 -11.54
CA ARG A 249 -9.10 2.24 -12.13
C ARG A 249 -8.71 0.78 -12.05
N GLN A 250 -8.22 0.26 -13.17
CA GLN A 250 -7.55 -1.03 -13.20
C GLN A 250 -6.04 -0.84 -12.99
N ILE A 251 -5.49 -1.52 -11.98
CA ILE A 251 -4.06 -1.55 -11.68
C ILE A 251 -3.62 -3.01 -11.73
N GLY A 252 -3.08 -3.42 -12.89
CA GLY A 252 -2.73 -4.82 -13.13
C GLY A 252 -3.96 -5.73 -13.16
N ASP A 253 -4.00 -6.72 -12.28
CA ASP A 253 -5.11 -7.66 -12.08
C ASP A 253 -6.14 -7.17 -11.04
N ILE A 254 -5.92 -6.00 -10.43
CA ILE A 254 -6.80 -5.42 -9.42
C ILE A 254 -7.64 -4.31 -10.03
N PHE A 255 -8.95 -4.37 -9.83
CA PHE A 255 -9.89 -3.28 -10.10
C PHE A 255 -10.14 -2.52 -8.81
N THR A 256 -9.95 -1.21 -8.84
CA THR A 256 -10.10 -0.31 -7.70
C THR A 256 -11.24 0.67 -7.99
N VAL A 257 -12.16 0.80 -7.04
CA VAL A 257 -13.31 1.72 -7.12
C VAL A 257 -13.26 2.66 -5.92
N THR A 258 -13.43 3.96 -6.16
CA THR A 258 -13.60 4.98 -5.12
C THR A 258 -15.04 5.45 -5.11
N VAL A 259 -15.71 5.30 -3.97
CA VAL A 259 -17.10 5.71 -3.75
C VAL A 259 -17.14 6.83 -2.71
N ALA A 260 -18.00 7.82 -2.92
CA ALA A 260 -18.34 8.85 -1.96
C ALA A 260 -19.77 8.64 -1.45
N ILE A 261 -19.94 8.66 -0.11
CA ILE A 261 -21.24 8.73 0.55
C ILE A 261 -21.38 10.13 1.16
N THR A 262 -22.50 10.80 0.90
CA THR A 262 -22.83 12.10 1.50
C THR A 262 -24.08 11.96 2.36
N ILE A 263 -24.03 12.46 3.60
CA ILE A 263 -25.15 12.51 4.54
C ILE A 263 -25.19 13.92 5.13
N ASP A 264 -26.34 14.61 5.05
CA ASP A 264 -26.51 15.98 5.57
C ASP A 264 -25.40 16.96 5.11
N GLY A 265 -24.92 16.82 3.88
CA GLY A 265 -23.85 17.66 3.30
C GLY A 265 -22.41 17.26 3.68
N ILE A 266 -22.23 16.20 4.47
CA ILE A 266 -20.89 15.68 4.82
C ILE A 266 -20.58 14.46 3.97
N THR A 267 -19.52 14.56 3.18
CA THR A 267 -19.07 13.51 2.27
C THR A 267 -17.88 12.73 2.84
N ARG A 268 -17.91 11.40 2.74
CA ARG A 268 -16.78 10.53 3.06
C ARG A 268 -16.57 9.50 1.98
N GLU A 269 -15.31 9.30 1.63
CA GLU A 269 -14.92 8.41 0.54
C GLU A 269 -14.46 7.05 1.07
N GLY A 270 -14.69 5.99 0.30
CA GLY A 270 -14.21 4.64 0.55
C GLY A 270 -13.58 4.09 -0.73
N ILE A 271 -12.54 3.28 -0.58
CA ILE A 271 -11.85 2.63 -1.70
C ILE A 271 -12.02 1.14 -1.55
N GLY A 272 -12.64 0.50 -2.55
CA GLY A 272 -12.81 -0.94 -2.60
C GLY A 272 -12.00 -1.55 -3.74
N THR A 273 -11.70 -2.84 -3.58
CA THR A 273 -10.85 -3.58 -4.52
C THR A 273 -11.46 -4.94 -4.88
N GLY A 274 -11.25 -5.36 -6.12
CA GLY A 274 -11.62 -6.69 -6.59
C GLY A 274 -10.79 -7.12 -7.79
N LEU A 275 -11.04 -8.31 -8.32
CA LEU A 275 -10.31 -8.84 -9.47
C LEU A 275 -10.78 -8.18 -10.76
N ALA A 276 -9.87 -7.66 -11.58
CA ALA A 276 -10.24 -6.95 -12.81
C ALA A 276 -10.75 -7.85 -13.93
N GLY A 277 -10.37 -9.12 -13.93
CA GLY A 277 -10.75 -10.09 -14.98
C GLY A 277 -12.17 -10.66 -14.84
N SER A 278 -12.95 -10.27 -13.82
CA SER A 278 -14.31 -10.78 -13.64
C SER A 278 -15.30 -9.69 -13.26
N GLU A 279 -16.51 -9.78 -13.81
CA GLU A 279 -17.64 -8.91 -13.43
C GLU A 279 -17.89 -8.97 -11.92
N MET A 280 -17.78 -10.17 -11.33
CA MET A 280 -17.90 -10.38 -9.88
C MET A 280 -16.85 -9.59 -9.11
N GLY A 281 -15.62 -9.49 -9.62
CA GLY A 281 -14.56 -8.70 -9.01
C GLY A 281 -14.81 -7.19 -9.09
N ILE A 282 -15.35 -6.71 -10.22
CA ILE A 282 -15.76 -5.31 -10.38
C ILE A 282 -16.89 -4.95 -9.40
N LYS A 283 -17.96 -5.76 -9.35
CA LYS A 283 -19.08 -5.57 -8.39
C LYS A 283 -18.60 -5.62 -6.94
N LYS A 284 -17.70 -6.57 -6.62
CA LYS A 284 -17.09 -6.66 -5.30
C LYS A 284 -16.32 -5.39 -4.93
N ALA A 285 -15.60 -4.79 -5.88
CA ALA A 285 -14.84 -3.57 -5.63
C ALA A 285 -15.76 -2.39 -5.27
N GLU A 286 -16.88 -2.22 -5.97
CA GLU A 286 -17.87 -1.19 -5.65
C GLU A 286 -18.54 -1.44 -4.29
N HIS A 287 -19.00 -2.67 -4.03
CA HIS A 287 -19.61 -3.04 -2.75
C HIS A 287 -18.64 -2.83 -1.57
N ASP A 288 -17.36 -3.16 -1.74
CA ASP A 288 -16.33 -2.91 -0.73
C ASP A 288 -16.08 -1.41 -0.52
N ALA A 289 -16.09 -0.62 -1.59
CA ALA A 289 -15.93 0.83 -1.53
C ALA A 289 -17.07 1.50 -0.75
N LEU A 290 -18.31 1.12 -1.05
CA LEU A 290 -19.52 1.57 -0.33
C LEU A 290 -19.40 1.28 1.17
N LYS A 291 -19.10 0.02 1.53
CA LYS A 291 -18.95 -0.37 2.94
C LYS A 291 -17.85 0.40 3.64
N ARG A 292 -16.71 0.63 2.97
CA ARG A 292 -15.60 1.39 3.55
C ARG A 292 -15.90 2.88 3.72
N ALA A 293 -16.73 3.46 2.86
CA ALA A 293 -17.22 4.82 3.04
C ALA A 293 -18.18 4.90 4.23
N ALA A 294 -19.13 3.95 4.32
CA ALA A 294 -20.12 3.85 5.38
C ALA A 294 -19.51 3.66 6.78
N VAL A 295 -18.47 2.82 6.89
CA VAL A 295 -17.73 2.58 8.14
C VAL A 295 -17.14 3.85 8.74
N LYS A 296 -16.77 4.83 7.89
CA LYS A 296 -16.27 6.10 8.39
C LYS A 296 -17.35 6.86 9.16
N PHE A 297 -18.62 6.79 8.74
CA PHE A 297 -19.79 7.33 9.47
C PHE A 297 -20.08 6.60 10.79
N GLY A 298 -19.70 5.33 10.90
CA GLY A 298 -19.81 4.56 12.15
C GLY A 298 -20.43 3.18 11.96
N ILE A 299 -21.02 2.91 10.78
CA ILE A 299 -21.73 1.67 10.49
C ILE A 299 -20.75 0.49 10.57
N ALA A 300 -21.11 -0.55 11.34
CA ALA A 300 -20.32 -1.77 11.49
C ALA A 300 -18.84 -1.55 11.89
N ARG A 301 -18.53 -0.41 12.53
CA ARG A 301 -17.15 -0.03 12.85
C ARG A 301 -16.53 -0.93 13.92
N ASP A 302 -17.36 -1.53 14.75
CA ASP A 302 -16.99 -2.53 15.76
C ASP A 302 -16.40 -3.80 15.14
N LEU A 303 -16.93 -4.26 14.00
CA LEU A 303 -16.39 -5.43 13.29
C LEU A 303 -14.94 -5.23 12.85
N TYR A 304 -14.63 -4.05 12.33
CA TYR A 304 -13.27 -3.70 11.92
C TYR A 304 -12.30 -3.59 13.11
N LYS A 305 -12.76 -3.10 14.26
CA LYS A 305 -11.95 -3.06 15.49
C LYS A 305 -11.63 -4.47 15.99
N LYS A 306 -12.64 -5.34 16.01
CA LYS A 306 -12.46 -6.74 16.42
C LYS A 306 -11.47 -7.46 15.50
N GLU A 307 -11.59 -7.25 14.18
CA GLU A 307 -10.66 -7.79 13.19
C GLU A 307 -9.23 -7.28 13.41
N SER A 308 -9.04 -5.96 13.58
CA SER A 308 -7.71 -5.38 13.83
C SER A 308 -7.07 -5.90 15.11
N ASP A 309 -7.83 -6.00 16.20
CA ASP A 309 -7.32 -6.48 17.49
C ASP A 309 -6.91 -7.96 17.41
N THR A 310 -7.63 -8.76 16.62
CA THR A 310 -7.32 -10.17 16.39
C THR A 310 -6.04 -10.29 15.58
N ILE A 311 -5.92 -9.51 14.50
CA ILE A 311 -4.74 -9.46 13.64
C ILE A 311 -3.49 -9.03 14.41
N GLU A 312 -3.59 -8.01 15.28
CA GLU A 312 -2.45 -7.53 16.08
C GLU A 312 -2.00 -8.55 17.13
N ARG A 313 -2.94 -9.29 17.71
CA ARG A 313 -2.66 -10.28 18.76
C ARG A 313 -2.02 -11.55 18.21
N GLU A 314 -2.59 -12.07 17.12
CA GLU A 314 -2.21 -13.37 16.57
C GLU A 314 -1.16 -13.24 15.46
N GLY A 315 -1.02 -12.03 14.90
CA GLY A 315 -0.09 -11.72 13.83
C GLY A 315 -0.60 -12.24 12.50
N ALA A 316 -1.22 -11.36 11.70
CA ALA A 316 -1.49 -11.70 10.31
C ALA A 316 -0.18 -11.93 9.56
N VAL A 317 0.04 -13.17 9.12
CA VAL A 317 0.89 -13.40 7.97
C VAL A 317 0.04 -12.92 6.79
N PRO A 318 0.53 -12.01 5.91
CA PRO A 318 -0.14 -11.83 4.62
C PRO A 318 -0.36 -13.22 4.05
N PRO A 319 -1.51 -13.53 3.43
CA PRO A 319 -1.77 -14.86 2.91
C PRO A 319 -0.53 -15.24 2.13
N ASN A 320 0.25 -16.18 2.66
CA ASN A 320 1.31 -16.74 1.88
C ASN A 320 0.52 -17.29 0.70
N ASN A 321 0.79 -16.74 -0.48
CA ASN A 321 0.58 -17.50 -1.69
C ASN A 321 1.58 -18.66 -1.57
N ASP A 322 1.25 -19.65 -0.73
CA ASP A 322 1.90 -20.96 -0.68
C ASP A 322 1.63 -21.71 -2.00
N GLY A 323 0.74 -21.17 -2.84
CA GLY A 323 0.63 -21.53 -4.24
C GLY A 323 1.57 -20.73 -5.13
N PHE A 324 2.07 -21.40 -6.16
CA PHE A 324 2.77 -20.76 -7.28
C PHE A 324 1.94 -19.61 -7.86
N PRO A 325 2.58 -18.52 -8.30
CA PRO A 325 1.85 -17.43 -8.95
C PRO A 325 1.10 -17.94 -10.17
N ALA A 326 -0.14 -17.47 -10.38
CA ALA A 326 -1.00 -17.91 -11.48
C ALA A 326 -0.38 -17.72 -12.88
N ASN A 327 0.59 -16.82 -13.02
CA ASN A 327 1.41 -16.67 -14.22
C ASN A 327 2.88 -16.72 -13.81
N PRO A 328 3.54 -17.88 -13.97
CA PRO A 328 4.93 -18.04 -13.54
C PRO A 328 5.93 -17.39 -14.51
N ILE A 329 5.55 -17.22 -15.78
CA ILE A 329 6.39 -16.70 -16.86
C ILE A 329 6.59 -15.17 -16.74
N ALA A 330 7.83 -14.73 -16.86
CA ALA A 330 8.19 -13.32 -16.84
C ALA A 330 7.62 -12.56 -18.05
N LYS A 331 6.95 -11.43 -17.79
CA LYS A 331 6.38 -10.59 -18.86
C LYS A 331 7.38 -9.59 -19.45
N SER A 332 8.53 -9.40 -18.81
CA SER A 332 9.55 -8.43 -19.21
C SER A 332 10.94 -8.87 -18.75
N LEU A 333 11.99 -8.35 -19.40
CA LEU A 333 13.38 -8.59 -18.98
C LEU A 333 13.66 -8.12 -17.54
N SER A 334 12.99 -7.05 -17.10
CA SER A 334 13.09 -6.56 -15.72
C SER A 334 12.43 -7.48 -14.69
N ASP A 335 11.49 -8.32 -15.13
CA ASP A 335 10.78 -9.28 -14.28
C ASP A 335 11.38 -10.70 -14.40
N LEU A 336 12.29 -10.93 -15.34
CA LEU A 336 12.97 -12.21 -15.53
C LEU A 336 13.79 -12.60 -14.29
N VAL A 337 13.85 -13.91 -14.03
CA VAL A 337 14.63 -14.51 -12.95
C VAL A 337 16.06 -13.97 -12.93
N THR A 338 16.54 -13.64 -11.73
CA THR A 338 17.90 -13.13 -11.57
C THR A 338 18.93 -14.26 -11.62
N ALA A 339 20.16 -13.95 -12.05
CA ALA A 339 21.27 -14.91 -12.03
C ALA A 339 21.52 -15.51 -10.63
N LYS A 340 21.27 -14.71 -9.56
CA LYS A 340 21.36 -15.18 -8.17
C LYS A 340 20.28 -16.22 -7.86
N GLN A 341 19.04 -15.99 -8.28
CA GLN A 341 17.94 -16.93 -8.09
C GLN A 341 18.17 -18.21 -8.88
N LEU A 342 18.59 -18.13 -10.14
CA LEU A 342 18.98 -19.31 -10.93
C LEU A 342 20.11 -20.10 -10.27
N GLY A 343 21.12 -19.41 -9.72
CA GLY A 343 22.19 -20.06 -8.97
C GLY A 343 21.69 -20.79 -7.73
N MET A 344 20.73 -20.22 -7.01
CA MET A 344 20.10 -20.86 -5.84
C MET A 344 19.24 -22.06 -6.23
N ILE A 345 18.41 -21.95 -7.27
CA ILE A 345 17.60 -23.05 -7.81
C ILE A 345 18.52 -24.24 -8.14
N ARG A 346 19.57 -24.01 -8.94
CA ARG A 346 20.53 -25.06 -9.33
C ARG A 346 21.33 -25.63 -8.16
N ALA A 347 21.56 -24.87 -7.10
CA ALA A 347 22.24 -25.37 -5.91
C ALA A 347 21.32 -26.33 -5.13
N LEU A 348 20.08 -25.91 -4.86
CA LEU A 348 19.09 -26.71 -4.14
C LEU A 348 18.73 -27.98 -4.90
N SER A 349 18.44 -27.88 -6.20
CA SER A 349 18.10 -29.06 -7.02
C SER A 349 19.22 -30.10 -7.06
N ARG A 350 20.50 -29.67 -7.10
CA ARG A 350 21.65 -30.59 -7.00
C ARG A 350 21.78 -31.26 -5.65
N GLU A 351 21.40 -30.57 -4.57
CA GLU A 351 21.45 -31.12 -3.22
C GLU A 351 20.36 -32.18 -2.98
N ILE A 352 19.19 -31.99 -3.59
CA ILE A 352 18.03 -32.89 -3.51
C ILE A 352 18.11 -34.03 -4.53
N GLY A 353 18.95 -33.88 -5.56
CA GLY A 353 19.13 -34.88 -6.62
C GLY A 353 18.04 -34.85 -7.70
N ILE A 354 17.45 -33.69 -7.97
CA ILE A 354 16.35 -33.50 -8.94
C ILE A 354 16.81 -32.57 -10.08
N ASP A 355 16.29 -32.77 -11.30
CA ASP A 355 16.48 -31.83 -12.40
C ASP A 355 15.58 -30.59 -12.22
N ALA A 356 16.21 -29.41 -12.20
CA ALA A 356 15.51 -28.17 -11.88
C ALA A 356 14.48 -27.77 -12.94
N ASP A 357 14.77 -28.03 -14.22
CA ASP A 357 13.88 -27.66 -15.33
C ASP A 357 12.71 -28.63 -15.43
N GLU A 358 12.94 -29.93 -15.22
CA GLU A 358 11.88 -30.93 -15.16
C GLU A 358 10.90 -30.66 -14.01
N GLU A 359 11.41 -30.39 -12.81
CA GLU A 359 10.57 -30.06 -11.66
C GLU A 359 9.83 -28.73 -11.85
N CYS A 360 10.49 -27.72 -12.41
CA CYS A 360 9.86 -26.44 -12.75
C CYS A 360 8.73 -26.63 -13.78
N GLN A 361 8.94 -27.48 -14.77
CA GLN A 361 7.94 -27.83 -15.78
C GLN A 361 6.76 -28.60 -15.17
N ASN A 362 7.01 -29.52 -14.24
CA ASN A 362 5.96 -30.29 -13.58
C ASN A 362 5.07 -29.42 -12.70
N VAL A 363 5.66 -28.40 -12.06
CA VAL A 363 4.99 -27.63 -11.01
C VAL A 363 4.40 -26.30 -11.52
N MET A 364 5.08 -25.66 -12.47
CA MET A 364 4.71 -24.35 -13.01
C MET A 364 4.55 -24.32 -14.54
N GLU A 365 4.66 -25.46 -15.22
CA GLU A 365 4.49 -25.58 -16.67
C GLU A 365 5.42 -24.67 -17.50
N CYS A 366 6.59 -24.31 -16.97
CA CYS A 366 7.58 -23.49 -17.67
C CYS A 366 9.02 -23.85 -17.28
N LYS A 367 10.00 -23.33 -18.04
CA LYS A 367 11.43 -23.54 -17.75
C LYS A 367 11.96 -22.60 -16.68
N THR A 368 13.06 -22.96 -16.02
CA THR A 368 13.63 -22.14 -14.95
C THR A 368 14.12 -20.77 -15.43
N ASP A 369 14.52 -20.63 -16.69
CA ASP A 369 14.98 -19.38 -17.29
C ASP A 369 13.85 -18.45 -17.74
N GLU A 370 12.62 -18.95 -17.83
CA GLU A 370 11.42 -18.19 -18.18
C GLU A 370 10.68 -17.62 -16.96
N LEU A 371 11.09 -18.03 -15.76
CA LEU A 371 10.44 -17.63 -14.52
C LEU A 371 10.50 -16.11 -14.28
N SER A 372 9.39 -15.57 -13.78
CA SER A 372 9.37 -14.26 -13.12
C SER A 372 10.16 -14.32 -11.82
N LYS A 373 10.67 -13.18 -11.35
CA LYS A 373 11.38 -13.09 -10.06
C LYS A 373 10.54 -13.62 -8.90
N ARG A 374 9.22 -13.40 -8.95
CA ARG A 374 8.29 -13.87 -7.93
C ARG A 374 8.10 -15.38 -8.00
N ALA A 375 7.89 -15.94 -9.20
CA ALA A 375 7.77 -17.38 -9.39
C ALA A 375 9.05 -18.13 -8.99
N ALA A 376 10.22 -17.57 -9.35
CA ALA A 376 11.51 -18.12 -8.92
C ALA A 376 11.65 -18.15 -7.40
N SER A 377 11.24 -17.10 -6.68
CA SER A 377 11.23 -17.10 -5.21
C SER A 377 10.31 -18.17 -4.62
N SER A 378 9.10 -18.35 -5.16
CA SER A 378 8.19 -19.43 -4.76
C SER A 378 8.78 -20.81 -5.03
N PHE A 379 9.45 -20.99 -6.17
CA PHE A 379 10.09 -22.26 -6.54
C PHE A 379 11.30 -22.60 -5.67
N ILE A 380 12.10 -21.60 -5.29
CA ILE A 380 13.18 -21.77 -4.33
C ILE A 380 12.64 -22.28 -2.99
N GLN A 381 11.50 -21.74 -2.53
CA GLN A 381 10.88 -22.16 -1.28
C GLN A 381 10.36 -23.60 -1.37
N HIS A 382 9.71 -23.97 -2.48
CA HIS A 382 9.31 -25.36 -2.77
C HIS A 382 10.50 -26.33 -2.68
N LEU A 383 11.62 -26.02 -3.34
CA LEU A 383 12.83 -26.85 -3.27
C LEU A 383 13.40 -26.94 -1.84
N GLN A 384 13.41 -25.83 -1.09
CA GLN A 384 13.85 -25.85 0.31
C GLN A 384 12.96 -26.72 1.20
N ASP A 385 11.66 -26.75 0.95
CA ASP A 385 10.73 -27.56 1.72
C ASP A 385 10.86 -29.05 1.37
N MET A 386 11.11 -29.38 0.10
CA MET A 386 11.50 -30.75 -0.31
C MET A 386 12.81 -31.21 0.33
N GLN A 387 13.82 -30.34 0.39
CA GLN A 387 15.09 -30.62 1.06
C GLN A 387 14.91 -30.94 2.54
N LYS A 388 14.04 -30.18 3.24
CA LYS A 388 13.71 -30.46 4.65
C LYS A 388 13.02 -31.81 4.80
N GLN A 389 12.09 -32.16 3.91
CA GLN A 389 11.39 -33.44 3.95
C GLN A 389 12.35 -34.63 3.78
N GLN A 390 13.27 -34.58 2.81
CA GLN A 390 14.30 -35.62 2.63
C GLN A 390 15.21 -35.76 3.86
N ASN A 391 15.61 -34.64 4.48
CA ASN A 391 16.45 -34.67 5.68
C ASN A 391 15.75 -35.29 6.90
N VAL A 392 14.42 -35.15 7.01
CA VAL A 392 13.64 -35.77 8.09
C VAL A 392 13.54 -37.29 7.92
N GLU A 393 13.38 -37.79 6.69
CA GLU A 393 13.29 -39.24 6.43
C GLU A 393 14.60 -39.97 6.75
N VAL A 394 15.76 -39.38 6.43
CA VAL A 394 17.07 -40.01 6.68
C VAL A 394 17.40 -40.09 8.18
N GLN A 395 16.85 -39.20 9.02
CA GLN A 395 17.17 -39.15 10.45
C GLN A 395 16.28 -40.00 11.35
N THR A 396 15.27 -40.71 10.84
CA THR A 396 14.43 -41.57 11.68
C THR A 396 15.16 -42.89 11.93
N PRO A 397 15.79 -43.12 13.11
CA PRO A 397 16.53 -44.36 13.34
C PRO A 397 15.52 -45.48 13.46
N MET A 398 15.67 -46.54 12.65
CA MET A 398 14.93 -47.78 12.79
C MET A 398 14.98 -48.23 14.25
N ARG A 399 13.88 -48.05 14.98
CA ARG A 399 13.70 -48.69 16.29
C ARG A 399 13.75 -50.19 16.04
N ARG A 400 14.85 -50.83 16.43
CA ARG A 400 14.94 -52.28 16.48
C ARG A 400 13.76 -52.78 17.32
N ALA A 401 12.87 -53.53 16.68
CA ALA A 401 11.86 -54.29 17.39
C ALA A 401 12.60 -55.29 18.29
N GLY A 402 12.39 -55.17 19.59
CA GLY A 402 12.80 -56.14 20.60
C GLY A 402 11.63 -57.02 20.98
#